data_AF-A0A924TRT9-F1
#
_entry.id   AF-A0A924TRT9-F1
#
_cell.length_a   1.000
_cell.length_b   1.000
_cell.length_c   1.000
_cell.angle_alpha   90.00
_cell.angle_beta   90.00
_cell.angle_gamma   90.00
#
_symmetry.space_group_name_H-M   'P 1'
#
loop_
_entity.id
_entity.type
_entity.pdbx_description
1 polymer ?
#
loop_
_entity_poly.entity_id
_entity_poly.type
_entity_poly.pdbx_seq_one_letter_code
_entity_poly.pdbx_strand_id
1 'polypeptide(L)' 'EAQGRLQRQRDLTDERRVRLQLTPAGLALKAQALPIPQAIACATACDRQQIGHLAAQLTTLRRQLHDFSSGAATAA' A
#
# COMPACT_ATOMS: atom_id res chain seq x y z
N GLU A 1 -12.16 10.15 5.21
CA GLU A 1 -12.54 10.24 6.65
C GLU A 1 -11.37 10.69 7.51
N ALA A 2 -11.71 11.34 8.64
CA ALA A 2 -10.94 12.29 9.45
C ALA A 2 -10.33 13.48 8.67
N GLN A 3 -9.63 13.21 7.57
CA GLN A 3 -8.95 14.21 6.74
C GLN A 3 -9.66 14.49 5.39
N GLY A 4 -10.88 14.00 5.20
CA GLY A 4 -11.67 14.25 3.97
C GLY A 4 -11.13 13.62 2.67
N ARG A 5 -10.09 12.78 2.72
CA ARG A 5 -9.41 12.23 1.52
C ARG A 5 -10.08 11.00 0.91
N LEU A 6 -10.87 10.28 1.70
CA LEU A 6 -11.60 9.08 1.30
C LEU A 6 -13.10 9.27 1.54
N GLN A 7 -13.90 8.76 0.62
CA GLN A 7 -15.34 8.57 0.78
C GLN A 7 -15.68 7.09 0.92
N ARG A 8 -16.65 6.79 1.77
CA ARG A 8 -17.19 5.46 2.02
C ARG A 8 -18.61 5.41 1.49
N GLN A 9 -18.93 4.34 0.80
CA GLN A 9 -20.27 4.07 0.32
C GLN A 9 -20.55 2.59 0.46
N ARG A 10 -21.77 2.24 0.89
CA ARG A 10 -22.20 0.84 0.91
C ARG A 10 -22.32 0.35 -0.52
N ASP A 11 -21.91 -0.89 -0.72
CA ASP A 11 -22.06 -1.55 -2.00
C ASP A 11 -23.56 -1.77 -2.27
N LEU A 12 -24.00 -1.42 -3.48
CA LEU A 12 -25.42 -1.54 -3.88
C LEU A 12 -25.83 -3.00 -4.12
N THR A 13 -24.87 -3.89 -4.37
CA THR A 13 -25.12 -5.31 -4.63
C THR A 13 -24.97 -6.19 -3.39
N ASP A 14 -24.23 -5.73 -2.37
CA ASP A 14 -24.16 -6.36 -1.04
C ASP A 14 -23.91 -5.29 0.02
N GLU A 15 -24.97 -4.87 0.70
CA GLU A 15 -24.96 -3.78 1.67
C GLU A 15 -24.00 -3.97 2.86
N ARG A 16 -23.52 -5.20 3.09
CA ARG A 16 -22.51 -5.53 4.10
C ARG A 16 -21.11 -5.10 3.67
N ARG A 17 -20.90 -4.85 2.38
CA ARG A 17 -19.62 -4.38 1.82
C ARG A 17 -19.59 -2.86 1.81
N VAL A 18 -18.45 -2.30 2.17
CA VAL A 18 -18.17 -0.86 2.05
C VAL A 18 -17.11 -0.66 0.99
N ARG A 19 -17.43 0.13 -0.04
CA ARG A 19 -16.47 0.56 -1.05
C ARG A 19 -15.82 1.86 -0.62
N LEU A 20 -14.49 1.88 -0.68
CA LEU A 20 -13.68 3.08 -0.49
C LEU A 20 -13.36 3.70 -1.84
N GLN A 21 -13.53 5.02 -1.94
CA GLN A 21 -13.11 5.79 -3.10
C GLN A 21 -12.29 7.00 -2.67
N LEU A 22 -11.32 7.38 -3.49
CA LEU A 22 -10.60 8.63 -3.30
C LEU A 22 -11.53 9.80 -3.65
N THR A 23 -11.52 10.80 -2.79
CA THR A 23 -12.11 12.11 -3.10
C THR A 23 -11.17 12.91 -4.00
N PRO A 24 -11.61 14.03 -4.60
CA PRO A 24 -10.70 14.95 -5.30
C PRO A 24 -9.52 15.39 -4.43
N ALA A 25 -9.74 15.68 -3.15
CA ALA A 25 -8.68 16.01 -2.21
C ALA A 25 -7.71 14.84 -1.97
N GLY A 26 -8.21 13.60 -1.94
CA GLY A 26 -7.39 12.39 -1.85
C GLY A 26 -6.53 12.17 -3.09
N LEU A 27 -7.09 12.41 -4.28
CA LEU A 27 -6.35 12.33 -5.54
C LEU A 27 -5.24 13.39 -5.61
N ALA A 28 -5.50 14.61 -5.15
CA ALA A 28 -4.54 15.71 -5.14
C ALA A 28 -3.29 15.43 -4.28
N LEU A 29 -3.37 14.53 -3.29
CA LEU A 29 -2.20 14.13 -2.49
C LEU A 29 -1.12 13.43 -3.30
N LYS A 30 -1.49 12.79 -4.42
CA LYS A 30 -0.52 12.11 -5.27
C LYS A 30 0.58 13.09 -5.72
N ALA A 31 0.21 14.32 -6.09
CA ALA A 31 1.16 15.35 -6.48
C ALA A 31 2.08 15.75 -5.31
N GLN A 32 1.52 15.89 -4.10
CA GLN A 32 2.27 16.23 -2.89
C GLN A 32 3.25 15.12 -2.48
N ALA A 33 2.94 13.87 -2.81
CA ALA A 33 3.76 12.70 -2.48
C ALA A 33 4.89 12.43 -3.49
N LEU A 34 4.90 13.08 -4.66
CA LEU A 34 5.92 12.86 -5.69
C LEU A 34 7.37 13.00 -5.22
N PRO A 35 7.72 13.95 -4.33
CA PRO A 35 9.10 14.11 -3.85
C PRO A 35 9.57 13.04 -2.86
N ILE A 36 8.65 12.28 -2.25
CA ILE A 36 8.95 11.37 -1.13
C ILE A 36 9.97 10.28 -1.51
N PRO A 37 9.86 9.58 -2.67
CA PRO A 37 10.85 8.56 -3.04
C PRO A 37 12.28 9.11 -3.15
N GLN A 38 12.43 10.33 -3.65
CA GLN A 38 13.74 10.98 -3.74
C GLN A 38 14.30 11.32 -2.36
N ALA A 39 13.46 11.84 -1.46
CA ALA A 39 13.87 12.14 -0.09
C ALA A 39 14.35 10.89 0.66
N ILE A 40 13.66 9.75 0.47
CA ILE A 40 14.09 8.46 1.02
C ILE A 40 15.45 8.05 0.45
N ALA A 41 15.64 8.14 -0.87
CA ALA A 41 16.89 7.79 -1.52
C ALA A 41 18.09 8.59 -0.97
N CYS A 42 17.91 9.89 -0.78
CA CYS A 42 18.92 10.75 -0.15
C CYS A 42 19.20 10.34 1.30
N ALA A 43 18.16 10.06 2.09
CA ALA A 43 18.30 9.69 3.50
C ALA A 43 18.99 8.33 3.70
N THR A 44 18.80 7.38 2.78
CA THR A 44 19.40 6.04 2.86
C THR A 44 20.72 5.93 2.11
N ALA A 45 21.19 6.99 1.44
CA ALA A 45 22.32 6.97 0.53
C ALA A 45 22.23 5.83 -0.51
N CYS A 46 21.02 5.55 -0.99
CA CYS A 46 20.77 4.55 -2.02
C CYS A 46 20.34 5.22 -3.33
N ASP A 47 20.72 4.63 -4.45
CA ASP A 47 20.15 4.99 -5.74
C ASP A 47 18.77 4.33 -5.95
N ARG A 48 18.10 4.74 -7.03
CA ARG A 48 16.76 4.26 -7.38
C ARG A 48 16.72 2.75 -7.65
N GLN A 49 17.77 2.17 -8.23
CA GLN A 49 17.82 0.75 -8.56
C GLN A 49 17.99 -0.09 -7.28
N GLN A 50 18.87 0.33 -6.38
CA GLN A 50 19.10 -0.31 -5.08
C GLN A 50 17.81 -0.34 -4.24
N ILE A 51 17.09 0.79 -4.17
CA ILE A 51 15.79 0.86 -3.47
C ILE A 51 14.76 -0.06 -4.11
N GLY A 52 14.67 -0.06 -5.45
CA GLY A 52 13.75 -0.93 -6.18
C GLY A 52 14.06 -2.42 -5.94
N HIS A 53 15.34 -2.80 -5.94
CA HIS A 53 15.76 -4.16 -5.68
C HIS A 53 15.41 -4.61 -4.26
N LEU A 54 15.74 -3.79 -3.25
CA LEU A 54 15.42 -4.07 -1.86
C LEU A 54 13.91 -4.21 -1.64
N ALA A 55 13.10 -3.30 -2.21
CA ALA A 55 11.65 -3.37 -2.12
C ALA A 55 11.09 -4.67 -2.74
N ALA A 56 11.66 -5.14 -3.85
CA ALA A 56 11.29 -6.41 -4.46
C ALA A 56 11.65 -7.60 -3.57
N GLN A 57 12.87 -7.64 -3.01
CA GLN A 57 13.31 -8.69 -2.09
C GLN A 57 12.42 -8.77 -0.84
N LEU A 58 12.12 -7.62 -0.21
CA LEU A 58 11.23 -7.55 0.95
C LEU A 58 9.80 -7.98 0.60
N THR A 59 9.31 -7.64 -0.59
CA THR A 59 7.99 -8.09 -1.06
C THR A 59 7.94 -9.60 -1.25
N THR A 60 8.99 -10.20 -1.80
CA THR A 60 9.11 -11.66 -1.95
C THR A 60 9.13 -12.34 -0.59
N LEU A 61 9.98 -11.88 0.33
CA LEU A 61 10.07 -12.45 1.68
C LEU A 61 8.74 -12.37 2.42
N ARG A 62 8.08 -11.20 2.39
CA ARG A 62 6.76 -11.02 3.01
C ARG A 62 5.72 -11.99 2.46
N ARG A 63 5.73 -12.24 1.14
CA ARG A 63 4.83 -13.22 0.51
C ARG A 63 5.10 -14.63 1.02
N GLN A 64 6.36 -15.05 1.05
CA GLN A 64 6.75 -16.37 1.55
C GLN A 64 6.32 -16.59 3.01
N LEU A 65 6.48 -15.58 3.86
CA LEU A 65 6.02 -15.63 5.25
C LEU A 65 4.50 -15.74 5.37
N HIS A 66 3.76 -14.97 4.56
CA HIS A 66 2.31 -15.04 4.53
C HIS A 66 1.82 -16.42 4.04
N ASP A 67 2.40 -16.94 2.97
CA ASP A 67 2.07 -18.24 2.40
C ASP A 67 2.37 -19.37 3.39
N PHE A 68 3.51 -19.29 4.10
CA PHE A 68 3.85 -20.22 5.17
C PHE A 68 2.81 -20.18 6.31
N SER A 69 2.43 -18.97 6.79
CA SER A 69 1.42 -18.84 7.84
C SER A 69 0.03 -19.31 7.40
N SER A 70 -0.30 -19.18 6.11
CA SER A 70 -1.58 -19.60 5.55
C SER A 70 -1.64 -21.11 5.32
N GLY A 71 -0.51 -21.74 4.94
CA GLY A 71 -0.37 -23.19 4.81
C GLY A 71 -0.22 -23.93 6.14
N ALA A 72 0.34 -23.30 7.16
CA ALA A 72 0.39 -23.86 8.52
C ALA A 72 -1.01 -23.94 9.16
N ALA A 73 -1.97 -23.09 8.74
CA ALA A 73 -3.34 -23.11 9.22
C ALA A 73 -4.22 -24.21 8.59
N THR A 74 -3.79 -24.83 7.49
CA THR A 74 -4.50 -25.93 6.81
C THR A 74 -3.94 -27.32 7.15
N ALA A 75 -2.79 -27.41 7.83
CA ALA A 75 -2.14 -28.67 8.22
C ALA A 75 -2.29 -29.02 9.72
N ALA A 76 -3.10 -28.26 10.47
CA ALA A 76 -3.48 -28.52 11.85
C ALA A 76 -5.01 -28.72 11.95
#